data_AF-A0A3B3QDY0-F1
#
_entry.id   AF-A0A3B3QDY0-F1
#
_cell.length_a   1.000
_cell.length_b   1.000
_cell.length_c   1.000
_cell.angle_alpha   90.00
_cell.angle_beta   90.00
_cell.angle_gamma   90.00
#
_symmetry.space_group_name_H-M   'P 1'
#
loop_
_entity.id
_entity.type
_entity.pdbx_description
1 polymer ?
#
loop_
_entity_poly.entity_id
_entity_poly.type
_entity_poly.pdbx_seq_one_letter_code
_entity_poly.pdbx_strand_id
1 'polypeptide(L)'
;MPKKRFTSLLCPRHLLSGDGAQSQPAGSLQRRCGNRTDWQLPRSILPAHQQHHRQHSDRPNMNRYRVKLSRCLIFSSEVLEFIEKCMVAVGTQPSHAATLADVLVEGDRRGHYSHGLNRMDMYVKDIQTGICAKEGTPTIDKETVATALVNGRNLLGPVVGNFCMDLAIQKARDAGIGWVVAYGSNHFGIAGYYSMQALKEDMIGMSYTNTSPLVVPTRAKECTLGTNPISVVAPANNGDSFVLDMATSAVALGKVELHNRRGDTIPEGWGCDSEGRLSTDPAEVLSGGGLVPIGGSETTGGYKGFGLAMMVEVFCGILAGSQYSKHIRTWRVTDRVADLGQCFVAINPACFAPGFKDRMSDLLSLHRNLEPSEPGAPVLIPGDPERSNIQNCRTLGGIPYDIEVVNHMNNFAKNFGIEPLLPVNRPVPEQMPKQMPGQMPKQMPEQMPKQMPGQMPEQTPLQNDNPSEARGRV
;
A
#
# COMPACT_ATOMS: atom_id res chain seq x y z
N MET A 1 0.50 -43.58 -42.71
CA MET A 1 0.43 -42.10 -42.68
C MET A 1 1.74 -41.57 -42.09
N PRO A 2 2.59 -40.84 -42.84
CA PRO A 2 3.94 -40.48 -42.39
C PRO A 2 4.07 -39.06 -41.80
N LYS A 3 4.96 -38.93 -40.82
CA LYS A 3 5.41 -37.66 -40.21
C LYS A 3 6.19 -36.83 -41.24
N LYS A 4 6.09 -35.49 -41.21
CA LYS A 4 7.06 -34.59 -41.87
C LYS A 4 8.11 -34.11 -40.87
N ARG A 5 9.38 -34.10 -41.30
CA ARG A 5 10.53 -33.55 -40.56
C ARG A 5 10.67 -32.05 -40.87
N PHE A 6 11.24 -31.31 -39.93
CA PHE A 6 11.94 -30.06 -40.26
C PHE A 6 13.37 -30.38 -40.73
N THR A 7 13.86 -29.62 -41.70
CA THR A 7 15.26 -29.59 -42.13
C THR A 7 15.66 -28.15 -42.40
N SER A 8 16.78 -27.71 -41.83
CA SER A 8 17.40 -26.42 -42.11
C SER A 8 18.11 -26.41 -43.47
N LEU A 9 18.34 -25.21 -44.02
CA LEU A 9 19.43 -24.92 -44.96
C LEU A 9 19.73 -23.41 -44.99
N LEU A 10 20.88 -23.03 -45.57
CA LEU A 10 21.49 -21.71 -45.39
C LEU A 10 21.34 -20.74 -46.59
N CYS A 11 21.66 -19.49 -46.29
CA CYS A 11 21.95 -18.35 -47.18
C CYS A 11 22.94 -18.64 -48.34
N PRO A 12 22.83 -17.89 -49.45
CA PRO A 12 23.99 -17.45 -50.23
C PRO A 12 24.17 -15.91 -50.25
N ARG A 13 25.39 -15.44 -50.55
CA ARG A 13 25.90 -14.05 -50.46
C ARG A 13 25.97 -13.30 -51.81
N HIS A 14 26.09 -11.97 -51.70
CA HIS A 14 26.86 -11.06 -52.59
C HIS A 14 27.66 -10.08 -51.67
N LEU A 15 28.87 -9.53 -51.92
CA LEU A 15 29.87 -9.54 -53.02
C LEU A 15 29.48 -8.74 -54.28
N LEU A 16 30.15 -7.66 -54.70
CA LEU A 16 31.41 -6.95 -54.28
C LEU A 16 31.12 -5.43 -54.14
N SER A 17 31.99 -4.47 -53.77
CA SER A 17 33.46 -4.36 -53.53
C SER A 17 33.73 -3.66 -52.17
N GLY A 18 34.85 -3.04 -51.75
CA GLY A 18 36.16 -2.64 -52.34
C GLY A 18 36.16 -1.23 -53.00
N ASP A 19 37.13 -0.32 -52.85
CA ASP A 19 38.36 -0.19 -52.01
C ASP A 19 38.70 1.33 -51.89
N GLY A 20 39.58 1.87 -51.03
CA GLY A 20 40.44 1.35 -49.94
C GLY A 20 41.56 2.37 -49.56
N ALA A 21 42.27 2.16 -48.44
CA ALA A 21 43.55 2.83 -48.04
C ALA A 21 43.49 4.37 -47.69
N GLN A 22 44.42 5.03 -46.97
CA GLN A 22 45.61 4.61 -46.18
C GLN A 22 46.13 5.69 -45.18
N SER A 23 46.68 5.27 -44.03
CA SER A 23 47.76 5.91 -43.21
C SER A 23 47.63 7.31 -42.52
N GLN A 24 48.54 7.54 -41.56
CA GLN A 24 48.72 8.68 -40.62
C GLN A 24 49.76 9.72 -41.18
N PRO A 25 50.34 10.74 -40.45
CA PRO A 25 50.22 11.15 -39.03
C PRO A 25 50.23 12.68 -38.71
N ALA A 26 50.20 12.97 -37.40
CA ALA A 26 50.67 14.15 -36.62
C ALA A 26 51.06 15.50 -37.27
N GLY A 27 50.60 16.59 -36.64
CA GLY A 27 51.12 17.96 -36.81
C GLY A 27 50.88 18.84 -35.58
N SER A 28 51.79 19.78 -35.27
CA SER A 28 51.72 20.68 -34.09
C SER A 28 52.08 22.14 -34.47
N LEU A 29 52.05 23.06 -33.49
CA LEU A 29 52.40 24.52 -33.50
C LEU A 29 51.18 25.48 -33.45
N GLN A 30 51.25 26.72 -32.89
CA GLN A 30 51.93 27.26 -31.69
C GLN A 30 51.58 28.76 -31.49
N ARG A 31 51.20 29.19 -30.25
CA ARG A 31 51.23 30.61 -29.75
C ARG A 31 50.34 31.61 -30.53
N ARG A 32 50.14 32.90 -30.18
CA ARG A 32 50.59 33.84 -29.11
C ARG A 32 49.34 34.51 -28.49
N CYS A 33 49.18 34.74 -27.18
CA CYS A 33 49.93 35.56 -26.19
C CYS A 33 49.64 37.09 -26.21
N GLY A 34 49.05 37.61 -25.12
CA GLY A 34 49.15 39.02 -24.66
C GLY A 34 47.82 39.75 -24.42
N ASN A 35 47.71 40.71 -23.47
CA ASN A 35 48.60 41.02 -22.33
C ASN A 35 47.97 42.06 -21.36
N ARG A 36 47.97 41.80 -20.03
CA ARG A 36 47.98 42.80 -18.90
C ARG A 36 46.81 43.82 -18.85
N THR A 37 46.54 44.68 -17.83
CA THR A 37 47.11 45.11 -16.51
C THR A 37 45.94 45.84 -15.77
N ASP A 38 45.88 46.21 -14.48
CA ASP A 38 46.52 45.92 -13.16
C ASP A 38 46.03 47.01 -12.14
N TRP A 39 46.47 47.04 -10.87
CA TRP A 39 46.26 48.10 -9.83
C TRP A 39 44.84 48.25 -9.22
N GLN A 40 44.62 48.65 -7.94
CA GLN A 40 45.36 48.47 -6.68
C GLN A 40 44.44 48.69 -5.43
N LEU A 41 44.91 48.35 -4.22
CA LEU A 41 44.32 48.64 -2.88
C LEU A 41 45.04 49.89 -2.24
N PRO A 42 44.95 50.30 -0.93
CA PRO A 42 44.23 49.76 0.26
C PRO A 42 43.62 50.82 1.25
N ARG A 43 43.28 50.38 2.50
CA ARG A 43 43.19 51.11 3.81
C ARG A 43 41.82 51.67 4.26
N SER A 44 41.50 51.80 5.56
CA SER A 44 41.91 51.12 6.84
C SER A 44 41.16 51.68 8.08
N ILE A 45 41.27 51.01 9.26
CA ILE A 45 41.09 51.51 10.66
C ILE A 45 39.70 51.34 11.34
N LEU A 46 39.78 51.03 12.65
CA LEU A 46 38.79 50.90 13.75
C LEU A 46 39.44 51.52 15.02
N PRO A 47 38.79 51.69 16.20
CA PRO A 47 37.37 51.68 16.60
C PRO A 47 36.97 52.95 17.44
N ALA A 48 35.78 52.98 18.07
CA ALA A 48 35.57 53.45 19.48
C ALA A 48 34.08 53.47 19.89
N HIS A 49 33.80 53.45 21.22
CA HIS A 49 32.46 53.58 21.82
C HIS A 49 32.03 55.03 22.03
N GLN A 50 30.71 55.28 21.99
CA GLN A 50 30.03 56.12 22.99
C GLN A 50 28.55 55.70 23.15
N GLN A 51 28.02 55.80 24.36
CA GLN A 51 26.62 55.49 24.68
C GLN A 51 25.77 56.77 24.71
N HIS A 52 24.51 56.68 24.27
CA HIS A 52 23.48 57.61 24.71
C HIS A 52 22.15 56.88 24.93
N HIS A 53 21.63 56.94 26.16
CA HIS A 53 20.27 56.49 26.45
C HIS A 53 19.24 57.43 25.83
N ARG A 54 18.26 56.85 25.11
CA ARG A 54 16.88 57.35 25.11
C ARG A 54 15.95 56.17 25.33
N GLN A 55 15.08 56.30 26.32
CA GLN A 55 14.04 55.31 26.60
C GLN A 55 12.88 55.55 25.62
N HIS A 56 12.57 54.55 24.80
CA HIS A 56 11.25 54.40 24.19
C HIS A 56 10.58 53.14 24.76
N SER A 57 9.26 53.22 24.95
CA SER A 57 8.47 52.25 25.69
C SER A 57 8.02 51.08 24.83
N ASP A 58 8.96 50.24 24.41
CA ASP A 58 8.66 48.99 23.71
C ASP A 58 7.93 48.01 24.63
N ARG A 59 6.59 47.98 24.52
CA ARG A 59 5.79 46.84 24.98
C ARG A 59 6.18 45.62 24.12
N PRO A 60 6.65 44.50 24.70
CA PRO A 60 7.04 43.35 23.90
C PRO A 60 5.85 42.82 23.10
N ASN A 61 6.01 42.75 21.78
CA ASN A 61 4.97 42.29 20.88
C ASN A 61 4.77 40.77 21.06
N MET A 62 3.74 40.39 21.83
CA MET A 62 3.38 39.03 22.26
C MET A 62 3.06 38.03 21.12
N ASN A 63 3.22 38.43 19.85
CA ASN A 63 2.80 37.66 18.68
C ASN A 63 3.96 36.94 17.95
N ARG A 64 5.01 36.52 18.67
CA ARG A 64 6.23 35.89 18.10
C ARG A 64 6.59 34.47 18.58
N TYR A 65 5.70 33.80 19.32
CA TYR A 65 5.84 32.35 19.63
C TYR A 65 4.54 31.57 19.37
N ARG A 66 3.92 31.77 18.20
CA ARG A 66 2.87 30.89 17.72
C ARG A 66 3.50 29.62 17.13
N VAL A 67 3.81 28.66 17.99
CA VAL A 67 4.29 27.32 17.58
C VAL A 67 3.32 26.76 16.54
N LYS A 68 3.77 26.57 15.30
CA LYS A 68 2.95 26.01 14.23
C LYS A 68 2.82 24.50 14.49
N LEU A 69 1.83 24.12 15.29
CA LEU A 69 1.42 22.72 15.53
C LEU A 69 1.35 22.00 14.19
N SER A 70 2.37 21.21 13.87
CA SER A 70 2.46 20.46 12.61
C SER A 70 1.61 19.19 12.64
N ARG A 71 1.31 18.69 13.85
CA ARG A 71 0.58 17.46 14.07
C ARG A 71 -0.42 17.59 15.21
N CYS A 72 -1.46 16.77 15.15
CA CYS A 72 -2.45 16.56 16.21
C CYS A 72 -2.68 15.06 16.43
N LEU A 73 -3.21 14.70 17.60
CA LEU A 73 -3.81 13.39 17.85
C LEU A 73 -5.33 13.52 17.73
N ILE A 74 -5.98 12.53 17.12
CA ILE A 74 -7.44 12.37 17.07
C ILE A 74 -7.77 10.96 17.59
N PHE A 75 -8.85 10.75 18.34
CA PHE A 75 -9.22 9.39 18.76
C PHE A 75 -9.70 8.57 17.55
N SER A 76 -9.33 7.28 17.45
CA SER A 76 -9.76 6.43 16.32
C SER A 76 -11.28 6.39 16.16
N SER A 77 -12.03 6.44 17.27
CA SER A 77 -13.50 6.48 17.28
C SER A 77 -14.07 7.76 16.67
N GLU A 78 -13.44 8.91 16.91
CA GLU A 78 -13.88 10.19 16.31
C GLU A 78 -13.65 10.18 14.80
N VAL A 79 -12.54 9.60 14.33
CA VAL A 79 -12.27 9.46 12.89
C VAL A 79 -13.28 8.52 12.22
N LEU A 80 -13.61 7.38 12.85
CA LEU A 80 -14.64 6.47 12.36
C LEU A 80 -15.99 7.19 12.21
N GLU A 81 -16.48 7.77 13.31
CA GLU A 81 -17.78 8.46 13.36
C GLU A 81 -17.85 9.64 12.39
N PHE A 82 -16.76 10.37 12.19
CA PHE A 82 -16.67 11.47 11.23
C PHE A 82 -16.74 11.00 9.76
N ILE A 83 -16.03 9.91 9.41
CA ILE A 83 -16.10 9.33 8.06
C ILE A 83 -17.50 8.78 7.81
N GLU A 84 -18.09 8.06 8.76
CA GLU A 84 -19.46 7.56 8.69
C GLU A 84 -20.46 8.68 8.43
N LYS A 85 -20.42 9.75 9.24
CA LYS A 85 -21.28 10.93 9.09
C LYS A 85 -21.12 11.59 7.72
N CYS A 86 -19.90 11.78 7.24
CA CYS A 86 -19.66 12.39 5.92
C CYS A 86 -20.18 11.53 4.76
N MET A 87 -20.03 10.20 4.84
CA MET A 87 -20.52 9.28 3.80
C MET A 87 -22.05 9.15 3.83
N VAL A 88 -22.67 9.07 5.01
CA VAL A 88 -24.14 9.05 5.17
C VAL A 88 -24.75 10.38 4.72
N ALA A 89 -24.11 11.52 4.96
CA ALA A 89 -24.60 12.83 4.51
C ALA A 89 -24.71 12.98 2.98
N VAL A 90 -23.96 12.19 2.20
CA VAL A 90 -24.11 12.11 0.73
C VAL A 90 -24.98 10.93 0.27
N GLY A 91 -25.69 10.29 1.19
CA GLY A 91 -26.69 9.25 0.94
C GLY A 91 -26.13 7.83 0.86
N THR A 92 -24.91 7.58 1.36
CA THR A 92 -24.36 6.22 1.45
C THR A 92 -25.12 5.41 2.50
N GLN A 93 -25.41 4.13 2.23
CA GLN A 93 -26.02 3.22 3.20
C GLN A 93 -25.14 3.13 4.47
N PRO A 94 -25.69 3.22 5.70
CA PRO A 94 -24.88 3.29 6.92
C PRO A 94 -23.90 2.11 7.12
N SER A 95 -24.31 0.89 6.75
CA SER A 95 -23.42 -0.29 6.75
C SER A 95 -22.20 -0.11 5.84
N HIS A 96 -22.38 0.50 4.67
CA HIS A 96 -21.29 0.76 3.72
C HIS A 96 -20.41 1.92 4.17
N ALA A 97 -21.00 2.91 4.85
CA ALA A 97 -20.26 4.03 5.45
C ALA A 97 -19.32 3.55 6.57
N ALA A 98 -19.81 2.72 7.50
CA ALA A 98 -19.00 2.09 8.56
C ALA A 98 -17.92 1.17 7.97
N THR A 99 -18.29 0.32 7.00
CA THR A 99 -17.34 -0.58 6.30
C THR A 99 -16.19 0.20 5.63
N LEU A 100 -16.45 1.38 5.07
CA LEU A 100 -15.40 2.25 4.55
C LEU A 100 -14.58 2.91 5.67
N ALA A 101 -15.24 3.40 6.73
CA ALA A 101 -14.57 4.04 7.86
C ALA A 101 -13.53 3.12 8.52
N ASP A 102 -13.88 1.85 8.78
CA ASP A 102 -12.97 0.84 9.32
C ASP A 102 -11.70 0.67 8.47
N VAL A 103 -11.85 0.57 7.14
CA VAL A 103 -10.72 0.39 6.22
C VAL A 103 -9.82 1.62 6.19
N LEU A 104 -10.39 2.83 6.18
CA LEU A 104 -9.59 4.06 6.18
C LEU A 104 -8.86 4.26 7.51
N VAL A 105 -9.52 3.97 8.63
CA VAL A 105 -8.96 4.13 9.98
C VAL A 105 -7.89 3.08 10.27
N GLU A 106 -8.05 1.83 9.85
CA GLU A 106 -6.95 0.86 9.93
C GLU A 106 -5.80 1.24 8.96
N GLY A 107 -6.10 1.81 7.79
CA GLY A 107 -5.10 2.43 6.91
C GLY A 107 -4.21 3.44 7.63
N ASP A 108 -4.80 4.41 8.33
CA ASP A 108 -4.05 5.41 9.12
C ASP A 108 -3.35 4.77 10.33
N ARG A 109 -3.99 3.83 11.05
CA ARG A 109 -3.41 3.14 12.23
C ARG A 109 -2.18 2.31 11.88
N ARG A 110 -2.09 1.78 10.65
CA ARG A 110 -0.91 1.07 10.12
C ARG A 110 0.19 2.01 9.61
N GLY A 111 -0.12 3.30 9.44
CA GLY A 111 0.80 4.29 8.88
C GLY A 111 0.66 4.47 7.36
N HIS A 112 -0.33 3.83 6.73
CA HIS A 112 -0.66 3.96 5.32
C HIS A 112 -1.57 5.18 5.04
N TYR A 113 -1.22 6.36 5.59
CA TYR A 113 -1.99 7.62 5.50
C TYR A 113 -2.33 8.10 4.08
N SER A 114 -1.76 7.48 3.04
CA SER A 114 -2.15 7.68 1.64
C SER A 114 -3.44 6.96 1.23
N HIS A 115 -3.99 6.09 2.09
CA HIS A 115 -5.19 5.28 1.88
C HIS A 115 -6.20 5.36 3.05
N GLY A 116 -5.96 6.23 4.03
CA GLY A 116 -6.86 6.49 5.17
C GLY A 116 -7.71 7.74 5.00
N LEU A 117 -7.93 8.50 6.09
CA LEU A 117 -8.78 9.71 6.15
C LEU A 117 -8.50 10.70 5.00
N ASN A 118 -7.24 10.84 4.59
CA ASN A 118 -6.77 11.65 3.46
C ASN A 118 -7.25 11.18 2.05
N ARG A 119 -8.26 10.30 1.99
CA ARG A 119 -8.97 9.87 0.77
C ARG A 119 -10.49 9.97 0.87
N MET A 120 -11.05 10.38 2.02
CA MET A 120 -12.50 10.47 2.23
C MET A 120 -13.18 11.37 1.18
N ASP A 121 -12.55 12.49 0.81
CA ASP A 121 -13.04 13.43 -0.19
C ASP A 121 -13.25 12.80 -1.58
N MET A 122 -12.40 11.84 -1.97
CA MET A 122 -12.57 11.06 -3.20
C MET A 122 -13.83 10.18 -3.15
N TYR A 123 -14.02 9.40 -2.09
CA TYR A 123 -15.20 8.52 -1.96
C TYR A 123 -16.50 9.31 -1.89
N VAL A 124 -16.52 10.41 -1.15
CA VAL A 124 -17.67 11.32 -1.07
C VAL A 124 -18.00 11.88 -2.47
N LYS A 125 -16.99 12.31 -3.25
CA LYS A 125 -17.20 12.79 -4.62
C LYS A 125 -17.73 11.71 -5.56
N ASP A 126 -17.21 10.47 -5.48
CA ASP A 126 -17.67 9.34 -6.30
C ASP A 126 -19.15 8.99 -6.01
N ILE A 127 -19.57 9.06 -4.74
CA ILE A 127 -20.96 8.87 -4.32
C ILE A 127 -21.86 10.06 -4.73
N GLN A 128 -21.37 11.30 -4.63
CA GLN A 128 -22.12 12.49 -5.08
C GLN A 128 -22.35 12.52 -6.59
N THR A 129 -21.36 12.09 -7.38
CA THR A 129 -21.44 12.03 -8.85
C THR A 129 -22.18 10.80 -9.37
N GLY A 130 -22.59 9.86 -8.49
CA GLY A 130 -23.33 8.65 -8.85
C GLY A 130 -22.51 7.59 -9.60
N ILE A 131 -21.19 7.80 -9.76
CA ILE A 131 -20.29 6.84 -10.40
C ILE A 131 -19.86 5.71 -9.46
N CYS A 132 -20.20 5.79 -8.18
CA CYS A 132 -20.23 4.69 -7.22
C CYS A 132 -21.66 4.54 -6.68
N ALA A 133 -22.13 3.30 -6.54
CA ALA A 133 -23.43 2.98 -5.97
C ALA A 133 -23.45 3.21 -4.45
N LYS A 134 -24.60 3.64 -3.92
CA LYS A 134 -24.77 4.06 -2.53
C LYS A 134 -25.20 2.93 -1.59
N GLU A 135 -25.99 2.01 -2.11
CA GLU A 135 -26.71 0.97 -1.40
C GLU A 135 -26.82 -0.30 -2.26
N GLY A 136 -27.11 -1.43 -1.61
CA GLY A 136 -27.24 -2.74 -2.26
C GLY A 136 -26.35 -3.81 -1.62
N THR A 137 -26.14 -4.92 -2.32
CA THR A 137 -25.27 -6.02 -1.86
C THR A 137 -24.66 -6.72 -3.08
N PRO A 138 -23.37 -7.12 -3.05
CA PRO A 138 -22.77 -7.92 -4.11
C PRO A 138 -23.52 -9.23 -4.36
N THR A 139 -23.40 -9.82 -5.56
CA THR A 139 -23.93 -11.17 -5.85
C THR A 139 -22.89 -12.11 -6.39
N ILE A 140 -23.06 -13.40 -6.10
CA ILE A 140 -22.30 -14.48 -6.71
C ILE A 140 -22.98 -14.82 -8.04
N ASP A 141 -22.32 -14.51 -9.14
CA ASP A 141 -22.86 -14.71 -10.50
C ASP A 141 -22.38 -16.06 -11.09
N LYS A 142 -21.28 -16.64 -10.57
CA LYS A 142 -20.87 -18.04 -10.80
C LYS A 142 -20.15 -18.60 -9.57
N GLU A 143 -20.30 -19.89 -9.31
CA GLU A 143 -19.72 -20.54 -8.13
C GLU A 143 -19.25 -21.97 -8.40
N THR A 144 -18.20 -22.40 -7.69
CA THR A 144 -17.82 -23.81 -7.51
C THR A 144 -17.48 -24.05 -6.03
N VAL A 145 -17.15 -25.30 -5.67
CA VAL A 145 -16.71 -25.67 -4.31
C VAL A 145 -15.56 -24.77 -3.83
N ALA A 146 -14.57 -24.49 -4.68
CA ALA A 146 -13.36 -23.75 -4.33
C ALA A 146 -13.27 -22.33 -4.94
N THR A 147 -14.21 -21.91 -5.79
CA THR A 147 -14.13 -20.61 -6.50
C THR A 147 -15.46 -19.86 -6.57
N ALA A 148 -15.39 -18.53 -6.78
CA ALA A 148 -16.56 -17.72 -7.14
C ALA A 148 -16.19 -16.53 -8.05
N LEU A 149 -17.17 -16.10 -8.85
CA LEU A 149 -17.20 -14.82 -9.58
C LEU A 149 -18.29 -13.94 -8.96
N VAL A 150 -17.90 -12.76 -8.48
CA VAL A 150 -18.77 -11.82 -7.78
C VAL A 150 -19.00 -10.55 -8.61
N ASN A 151 -20.26 -10.15 -8.70
CA ASN A 151 -20.69 -8.88 -9.23
C ASN A 151 -20.78 -7.86 -8.08
N GLY A 152 -19.83 -6.93 -8.02
CA GLY A 152 -19.73 -5.89 -7.01
C GLY A 152 -20.77 -4.78 -7.14
N ARG A 153 -21.59 -4.78 -8.21
CA ARG A 153 -22.70 -3.83 -8.46
C ARG A 153 -22.33 -2.34 -8.36
N ASN A 154 -21.08 -2.02 -8.70
CA ASN A 154 -20.49 -0.69 -8.60
C ASN A 154 -20.48 -0.11 -7.18
N LEU A 155 -20.49 -0.95 -6.15
CA LEU A 155 -20.43 -0.55 -4.74
C LEU A 155 -19.03 -0.01 -4.34
N LEU A 156 -18.94 0.53 -3.13
CA LEU A 156 -17.67 0.90 -2.50
C LEU A 156 -16.78 -0.35 -2.35
N GLY A 157 -15.49 -0.21 -2.69
CA GLY A 157 -14.51 -1.31 -2.66
C GLY A 157 -14.47 -2.11 -1.34
N PRO A 158 -14.55 -1.47 -0.16
CA PRO A 158 -14.64 -2.19 1.12
C PRO A 158 -15.83 -3.13 1.28
N VAL A 159 -16.98 -2.80 0.69
CA VAL A 159 -18.19 -3.63 0.74
C VAL A 159 -18.00 -4.88 -0.11
N VAL A 160 -17.46 -4.72 -1.33
CA VAL A 160 -17.17 -5.83 -2.24
C VAL A 160 -16.05 -6.70 -1.67
N GLY A 161 -14.99 -6.09 -1.13
CA GLY A 161 -13.80 -6.79 -0.64
C GLY A 161 -14.06 -7.65 0.60
N ASN A 162 -14.85 -7.16 1.57
CA ASN A 162 -15.25 -7.98 2.72
C ASN A 162 -16.08 -9.18 2.27
N PHE A 163 -17.14 -8.95 1.48
CA PHE A 163 -17.99 -10.02 0.95
C PHE A 163 -17.18 -11.10 0.22
N CYS A 164 -16.20 -10.71 -0.59
CA CYS A 164 -15.38 -11.65 -1.35
C CYS A 164 -14.33 -12.39 -0.50
N MET A 165 -13.76 -11.74 0.52
CA MET A 165 -12.82 -12.37 1.43
C MET A 165 -13.54 -13.32 2.41
N ASP A 166 -14.68 -12.94 2.96
CA ASP A 166 -15.52 -13.82 3.79
C ASP A 166 -15.93 -15.08 3.01
N LEU A 167 -16.32 -14.93 1.74
CA LEU A 167 -16.63 -16.05 0.83
C LEU A 167 -15.39 -16.90 0.51
N ALA A 168 -14.21 -16.29 0.33
CA ALA A 168 -12.96 -17.02 0.12
C ALA A 168 -12.58 -17.84 1.36
N ILE A 169 -12.68 -17.24 2.55
CA ILE A 169 -12.45 -17.89 3.85
C ILE A 169 -13.42 -19.06 4.05
N GLN A 170 -14.72 -18.87 3.78
CA GLN A 170 -15.71 -19.95 3.85
C GLN A 170 -15.30 -21.13 2.96
N LYS A 171 -15.00 -20.88 1.68
CA LYS A 171 -14.56 -21.93 0.73
C LYS A 171 -13.26 -22.61 1.16
N ALA A 172 -12.33 -21.88 1.76
CA ALA A 172 -11.09 -22.44 2.27
C ALA A 172 -11.27 -23.36 3.49
N ARG A 173 -12.34 -23.19 4.29
CA ARG A 173 -12.71 -24.16 5.36
C ARG A 173 -13.09 -25.51 4.73
N ASP A 174 -13.96 -25.48 3.72
CA ASP A 174 -14.57 -26.67 3.14
C ASP A 174 -13.66 -27.39 2.10
N ALA A 175 -12.91 -26.62 1.31
CA ALA A 175 -12.17 -27.09 0.14
C ALA A 175 -10.64 -26.95 0.26
N GLY A 176 -10.13 -26.42 1.39
CA GLY A 176 -8.72 -26.11 1.61
C GLY A 176 -8.21 -24.84 0.90
N ILE A 177 -8.90 -24.39 -0.15
CA ILE A 177 -8.66 -23.12 -0.85
C ILE A 177 -9.99 -22.50 -1.30
N GLY A 178 -10.10 -21.18 -1.14
CA GLY A 178 -11.15 -20.36 -1.73
C GLY A 178 -10.54 -19.27 -2.60
N TRP A 179 -10.92 -19.21 -3.89
CA TRP A 179 -10.45 -18.19 -4.84
C TRP A 179 -11.65 -17.42 -5.40
N VAL A 180 -11.79 -16.16 -4.99
CA VAL A 180 -12.92 -15.29 -5.36
C VAL A 180 -12.40 -14.11 -6.18
N VAL A 181 -13.00 -13.88 -7.34
CA VAL A 181 -12.75 -12.69 -8.18
C VAL A 181 -14.01 -11.85 -8.29
N ALA A 182 -13.85 -10.53 -8.33
CA ALA A 182 -14.95 -9.57 -8.40
C ALA A 182 -14.72 -8.51 -9.47
N TYR A 183 -15.78 -8.17 -10.21
CA TYR A 183 -15.84 -7.04 -11.14
C TYR A 183 -16.92 -6.05 -10.69
N GLY A 184 -17.00 -4.87 -11.32
CA GLY A 184 -17.93 -3.83 -10.89
C GLY A 184 -17.63 -3.34 -9.47
N SER A 185 -16.35 -3.20 -9.12
CA SER A 185 -15.91 -2.66 -7.82
C SER A 185 -15.28 -1.27 -7.96
N ASN A 186 -15.04 -0.62 -6.83
CA ASN A 186 -14.33 0.67 -6.73
C ASN A 186 -13.11 0.53 -5.80
N HIS A 187 -12.36 1.62 -5.62
CA HIS A 187 -11.15 1.65 -4.80
C HIS A 187 -11.39 1.09 -3.38
N PHE A 188 -10.50 0.21 -2.90
CA PHE A 188 -10.72 -0.57 -1.67
C PHE A 188 -9.82 -0.22 -0.48
N GLY A 189 -9.12 0.93 -0.50
CA GLY A 189 -8.17 1.28 0.56
C GLY A 189 -6.90 0.43 0.48
N ILE A 190 -6.47 -0.15 1.60
CA ILE A 190 -5.27 -1.00 1.68
C ILE A 190 -5.61 -2.47 1.37
N ALA A 191 -4.79 -3.16 0.57
CA ALA A 191 -5.06 -4.55 0.20
C ALA A 191 -4.91 -5.49 1.41
N GLY A 192 -4.03 -5.14 2.35
CA GLY A 192 -3.76 -5.84 3.60
C GLY A 192 -4.95 -5.97 4.54
N TYR A 193 -5.93 -5.05 4.48
CA TYR A 193 -7.12 -5.13 5.35
C TYR A 193 -7.89 -6.44 5.13
N TYR A 194 -8.10 -6.82 3.87
CA TYR A 194 -8.85 -8.02 3.50
C TYR A 194 -8.04 -9.28 3.79
N SER A 195 -6.80 -9.36 3.31
CA SER A 195 -5.95 -10.54 3.52
C SER A 195 -5.77 -10.87 5.01
N MET A 196 -5.64 -9.86 5.88
CA MET A 196 -5.57 -10.05 7.34
C MET A 196 -6.85 -10.62 7.99
N GLN A 197 -8.00 -10.63 7.31
CA GLN A 197 -9.22 -11.27 7.83
C GLN A 197 -9.02 -12.78 7.94
N ALA A 198 -8.29 -13.39 7.00
CA ALA A 198 -7.94 -14.81 6.99
C ALA A 198 -7.08 -15.23 8.19
N LEU A 199 -6.27 -14.32 8.75
CA LEU A 199 -5.45 -14.59 9.95
C LEU A 199 -6.30 -14.88 11.19
N LYS A 200 -7.54 -14.38 11.26
CA LYS A 200 -8.47 -14.64 12.37
C LYS A 200 -8.93 -16.11 12.41
N GLU A 201 -8.79 -16.81 11.30
CA GLU A 201 -9.24 -18.19 11.06
C GLU A 201 -8.04 -19.14 10.83
N ASP A 202 -6.83 -18.71 11.21
CA ASP A 202 -5.56 -19.42 11.00
C ASP A 202 -5.24 -19.75 9.52
N MET A 203 -5.75 -18.94 8.58
CA MET A 203 -5.54 -19.11 7.15
C MET A 203 -4.51 -18.15 6.56
N ILE A 204 -3.88 -18.58 5.47
CA ILE A 204 -3.15 -17.68 4.56
C ILE A 204 -4.19 -16.86 3.81
N GLY A 205 -4.04 -15.54 3.77
CA GLY A 205 -4.91 -14.62 3.03
C GLY A 205 -4.14 -13.88 1.94
N MET A 206 -4.78 -13.65 0.79
CA MET A 206 -4.24 -12.84 -0.31
C MET A 206 -5.30 -11.89 -0.86
N SER A 207 -4.86 -10.72 -1.32
CA SER A 207 -5.73 -9.64 -1.80
C SER A 207 -5.04 -8.85 -2.91
N TYR A 208 -5.78 -8.58 -3.98
CA TYR A 208 -5.30 -7.91 -5.20
C TYR A 208 -6.39 -7.00 -5.78
N THR A 209 -6.00 -5.88 -6.40
CA THR A 209 -6.86 -5.05 -7.25
C THR A 209 -6.05 -4.48 -8.41
N ASN A 210 -6.65 -4.31 -9.59
CA ASN A 210 -6.10 -3.35 -10.56
C ASN A 210 -6.56 -1.93 -10.21
N THR A 211 -5.89 -0.91 -10.76
CA THR A 211 -6.22 0.51 -10.51
C THR A 211 -6.11 1.36 -11.78
N SER A 212 -6.62 2.60 -11.73
CA SER A 212 -6.38 3.63 -12.75
C SER A 212 -4.91 3.65 -13.23
N PRO A 213 -4.66 3.85 -14.54
CA PRO A 213 -3.32 3.81 -15.11
C PRO A 213 -2.44 4.94 -14.55
N LEU A 214 -1.34 4.54 -13.89
CA LEU A 214 -0.37 5.42 -13.20
C LEU A 214 1.09 4.95 -13.36
N VAL A 215 1.30 3.74 -13.89
CA VAL A 215 2.60 3.08 -14.04
C VAL A 215 2.92 2.89 -15.52
N VAL A 216 4.14 3.29 -15.89
CA VAL A 216 4.74 3.10 -17.21
C VAL A 216 5.46 1.74 -17.25
N PRO A 217 5.11 0.82 -18.18
CA PRO A 217 5.84 -0.43 -18.36
C PRO A 217 7.32 -0.24 -18.68
N THR A 218 8.15 -1.23 -18.35
CA THR A 218 9.57 -1.22 -18.71
C THR A 218 9.74 -1.11 -20.23
N ARG A 219 10.52 -0.12 -20.70
CA ARG A 219 10.71 0.29 -22.11
C ARG A 219 9.50 0.97 -22.80
N ALA A 220 8.44 1.31 -22.07
CA ALA A 220 7.37 2.19 -22.57
C ALA A 220 7.59 3.64 -22.12
N LYS A 221 6.74 4.57 -22.61
CA LYS A 221 6.67 5.97 -22.15
C LYS A 221 5.26 6.46 -21.79
N GLU A 222 4.30 5.54 -21.68
CA GLU A 222 2.90 5.86 -21.41
C GLU A 222 2.39 5.04 -20.22
N CYS A 223 1.61 5.67 -19.34
CA CYS A 223 0.93 4.96 -18.27
C CYS A 223 -0.11 3.99 -18.85
N THR A 224 0.04 2.70 -18.54
CA THR A 224 -0.93 1.66 -18.93
C THR A 224 -1.41 0.83 -17.76
N LEU A 225 -0.62 0.67 -16.70
CA LEU A 225 -0.98 -0.17 -15.55
C LEU A 225 -1.26 0.68 -14.32
N GLY A 226 -2.09 0.15 -13.42
CA GLY A 226 -2.24 0.70 -12.09
C GLY A 226 -1.04 0.43 -11.19
N THR A 227 -1.10 0.93 -9.96
CA THR A 227 -0.14 0.55 -8.91
C THR A 227 -0.37 -0.88 -8.39
N ASN A 228 -1.47 -1.51 -8.83
CA ASN A 228 -1.74 -2.95 -8.84
C ASN A 228 -1.21 -3.72 -7.61
N PRO A 229 -1.70 -3.41 -6.40
CA PRO A 229 -1.12 -3.95 -5.18
C PRO A 229 -1.30 -5.46 -5.04
N ILE A 230 -0.33 -6.04 -4.34
CA ILE A 230 -0.26 -7.43 -3.90
C ILE A 230 -0.21 -7.42 -2.38
N SER A 231 -1.17 -8.09 -1.74
CA SER A 231 -1.05 -8.46 -0.33
C SER A 231 -1.10 -9.97 -0.15
N VAL A 232 -0.24 -10.47 0.74
CA VAL A 232 -0.15 -11.88 1.17
C VAL A 232 0.16 -11.91 2.65
N VAL A 233 -0.62 -12.66 3.43
CA VAL A 233 -0.41 -12.82 4.87
C VAL A 233 -0.39 -14.29 5.27
N ALA A 234 0.34 -14.62 6.33
CA ALA A 234 0.36 -15.97 6.91
C ALA A 234 0.49 -15.95 8.43
N PRO A 235 -0.26 -16.81 9.16
CA PRO A 235 -0.22 -16.87 10.61
C PRO A 235 1.02 -17.61 11.12
N ALA A 236 1.53 -17.18 12.28
CA ALA A 236 2.56 -17.86 13.04
C ALA A 236 2.05 -18.19 14.46
N ASN A 237 2.92 -18.69 15.34
CA ASN A 237 2.56 -18.91 16.75
C ASN A 237 2.42 -17.58 17.53
N ASN A 238 1.71 -17.64 18.65
CA ASN A 238 1.59 -16.54 19.64
C ASN A 238 1.03 -15.20 19.10
N GLY A 239 0.31 -15.23 17.96
CA GLY A 239 -0.26 -14.03 17.33
C GLY A 239 0.70 -13.23 16.44
N ASP A 240 1.93 -13.71 16.24
CA ASP A 240 2.81 -13.16 15.20
C ASP A 240 2.35 -13.60 13.80
N SER A 241 2.77 -12.87 12.77
CA SER A 241 2.31 -13.09 11.40
C SER A 241 3.24 -12.44 10.37
N PHE A 242 3.38 -13.10 9.22
CA PHE A 242 3.87 -12.48 8.01
C PHE A 242 2.74 -11.62 7.42
N VAL A 243 2.99 -10.33 7.15
CA VAL A 243 2.02 -9.44 6.49
C VAL A 243 2.71 -8.60 5.42
N LEU A 244 2.63 -9.04 4.16
CA LEU A 244 3.01 -8.23 3.02
C LEU A 244 1.80 -7.47 2.49
N ASP A 245 1.93 -6.16 2.31
CA ASP A 245 1.01 -5.30 1.56
C ASP A 245 1.85 -4.28 0.79
N MET A 246 1.86 -4.37 -0.54
CA MET A 246 2.75 -3.58 -1.40
C MET A 246 2.13 -3.25 -2.75
N ALA A 247 2.44 -2.06 -3.28
CA ALA A 247 2.23 -1.74 -4.69
C ALA A 247 3.28 -2.45 -5.57
N THR A 248 2.94 -2.72 -6.83
CA THR A 248 3.91 -3.17 -7.84
C THR A 248 4.64 -2.01 -8.53
N SER A 249 4.33 -0.76 -8.19
CA SER A 249 5.13 0.42 -8.51
C SER A 249 6.28 0.60 -7.50
N ALA A 250 7.39 1.23 -7.91
CA ALA A 250 8.52 1.49 -7.02
C ALA A 250 8.16 2.42 -5.84
N VAL A 251 7.13 3.27 -6.02
CA VAL A 251 6.57 4.13 -4.98
C VAL A 251 5.07 4.34 -5.20
N ALA A 252 4.33 4.71 -4.16
CA ALA A 252 2.94 5.17 -4.28
C ALA A 252 2.89 6.65 -4.73
N LEU A 253 1.98 7.00 -5.65
CA LEU A 253 1.85 8.34 -6.25
C LEU A 253 1.80 9.47 -5.19
N GLY A 254 1.10 9.25 -4.07
CA GLY A 254 0.98 10.23 -2.99
C GLY A 254 2.30 10.64 -2.33
N LYS A 255 3.38 9.86 -2.47
CA LYS A 255 4.73 10.28 -2.07
C LYS A 255 5.33 11.27 -3.08
N VAL A 256 5.12 11.08 -4.38
CA VAL A 256 5.54 12.03 -5.43
C VAL A 256 4.75 13.34 -5.30
N GLU A 257 3.43 13.26 -5.09
CA GLU A 257 2.57 14.42 -4.78
C GLU A 257 3.10 15.24 -3.58
N LEU A 258 3.62 14.56 -2.54
CA LEU A 258 4.14 15.21 -1.34
C LEU A 258 5.48 15.92 -1.57
N HIS A 259 6.41 15.34 -2.35
CA HIS A 259 7.70 15.98 -2.66
C HIS A 259 7.47 17.21 -3.55
N ASN A 260 6.60 17.11 -4.56
CA ASN A 260 6.21 18.25 -5.40
C ASN A 260 5.63 19.42 -4.59
N ARG A 261 4.77 19.14 -3.60
CA ARG A 261 4.20 20.17 -2.70
C ARG A 261 5.24 20.87 -1.81
N ARG A 262 6.42 20.27 -1.61
CA ARG A 262 7.51 20.82 -0.79
C ARG A 262 8.61 21.49 -1.62
N GLY A 263 8.69 21.19 -2.92
CA GLY A 263 9.85 21.51 -3.74
C GLY A 263 11.04 20.56 -3.53
N ASP A 264 10.80 19.38 -2.94
CA ASP A 264 11.81 18.35 -2.75
C ASP A 264 11.97 17.51 -4.03
N THR A 265 13.20 17.08 -4.36
CA THR A 265 13.44 16.06 -5.39
C THR A 265 13.03 14.66 -4.92
N ILE A 266 12.67 13.77 -5.84
CA ILE A 266 12.43 12.34 -5.54
C ILE A 266 13.67 11.48 -5.84
N PRO A 267 13.84 10.33 -5.17
CA PRO A 267 14.86 9.35 -5.54
C PRO A 267 14.73 8.85 -6.98
N GLU A 268 15.86 8.57 -7.63
CA GLU A 268 15.88 7.93 -8.95
C GLU A 268 15.17 6.57 -8.90
N GLY A 269 14.46 6.21 -9.98
CA GLY A 269 13.71 4.96 -10.06
C GLY A 269 12.36 4.98 -9.34
N TRP A 270 11.86 6.14 -8.90
CA TRP A 270 10.46 6.32 -8.47
C TRP A 270 9.52 6.58 -9.65
N GLY A 271 9.98 7.30 -10.67
CA GLY A 271 9.19 7.64 -11.86
C GLY A 271 10.05 8.05 -13.06
N CYS A 272 9.37 8.37 -14.15
CA CYS A 272 9.96 8.82 -15.41
C CYS A 272 9.23 10.04 -15.99
N ASP A 273 9.90 10.74 -16.90
CA ASP A 273 9.33 11.82 -17.71
C ASP A 273 8.38 11.31 -18.81
N SER A 274 7.84 12.25 -19.60
CA SER A 274 6.92 11.98 -20.72
C SER A 274 7.56 11.27 -21.93
N GLU A 275 8.87 11.02 -21.91
CA GLU A 275 9.60 10.20 -22.89
C GLU A 275 10.08 8.86 -22.29
N GLY A 276 9.67 8.53 -21.06
CA GLY A 276 10.01 7.27 -20.39
C GLY A 276 11.42 7.23 -19.78
N ARG A 277 12.12 8.38 -19.70
CA ARG A 277 13.44 8.48 -19.05
C ARG A 277 13.26 8.69 -17.55
N LEU A 278 14.07 8.03 -16.71
CA LEU A 278 13.98 8.22 -15.26
C LEU A 278 14.22 9.69 -14.89
N SER A 279 13.44 10.19 -13.93
CA SER A 279 13.58 11.57 -13.42
C SER A 279 13.56 11.61 -11.89
N THR A 280 14.24 12.62 -11.35
CA THR A 280 14.25 13.01 -9.93
C THR A 280 13.40 14.26 -9.67
N ASP A 281 12.81 14.85 -10.71
CA ASP A 281 11.82 15.93 -10.58
C ASP A 281 10.40 15.34 -10.46
N PRO A 282 9.70 15.53 -9.33
CA PRO A 282 8.33 15.05 -9.18
C PRO A 282 7.33 15.77 -10.11
N ALA A 283 7.64 16.96 -10.62
CA ALA A 283 6.77 17.67 -11.56
C ALA A 283 6.74 16.98 -12.94
N GLU A 284 7.88 16.51 -13.46
CA GLU A 284 7.94 15.74 -14.72
C GLU A 284 7.14 14.43 -14.62
N VAL A 285 7.28 13.72 -13.50
CA VAL A 285 6.55 12.47 -13.20
C VAL A 285 5.04 12.71 -13.10
N LEU A 286 4.60 13.88 -12.63
CA LEU A 286 3.18 14.23 -12.52
C LEU A 286 2.60 14.89 -13.79
N SER A 287 3.45 15.41 -14.68
CA SER A 287 3.06 16.21 -15.85
C SER A 287 3.30 15.48 -17.18
N GLY A 288 2.68 14.30 -17.32
CA GLY A 288 2.71 13.48 -18.55
C GLY A 288 3.74 12.36 -18.54
N GLY A 289 4.60 12.30 -17.52
CA GLY A 289 5.36 11.09 -17.18
C GLY A 289 4.53 10.08 -16.39
N GLY A 290 5.19 9.33 -15.50
CA GLY A 290 4.50 8.38 -14.62
C GLY A 290 5.41 7.63 -13.65
N LEU A 291 4.80 6.78 -12.80
CA LEU A 291 5.55 5.90 -11.91
C LEU A 291 6.22 4.77 -12.70
N VAL A 292 7.35 4.27 -12.22
CA VAL A 292 7.96 3.03 -12.76
C VAL A 292 7.68 1.83 -11.86
N PRO A 293 7.79 0.58 -12.37
CA PRO A 293 7.53 -0.62 -11.58
C PRO A 293 8.58 -0.84 -10.49
N ILE A 294 8.28 -1.65 -9.48
CA ILE A 294 9.25 -2.02 -8.45
C ILE A 294 10.46 -2.73 -9.09
N GLY A 295 11.66 -2.29 -8.73
CA GLY A 295 12.90 -2.58 -9.45
C GLY A 295 13.33 -1.50 -10.45
N GLY A 296 12.56 -0.43 -10.64
CA GLY A 296 13.00 0.80 -11.32
C GLY A 296 13.33 0.62 -12.81
N SER A 297 14.59 0.83 -13.18
CA SER A 297 15.09 0.64 -14.54
C SER A 297 15.14 -0.86 -14.92
N GLU A 298 15.41 -1.17 -16.19
CA GLU A 298 15.65 -2.56 -16.59
C GLU A 298 16.88 -3.17 -15.90
N THR A 299 17.97 -2.40 -15.70
CA THR A 299 19.21 -2.89 -15.09
C THR A 299 19.06 -3.16 -13.59
N THR A 300 18.19 -2.42 -12.89
CA THR A 300 17.81 -2.67 -11.49
C THR A 300 16.64 -3.67 -11.34
N GLY A 301 16.10 -4.17 -12.46
CA GLY A 301 15.15 -5.28 -12.49
C GLY A 301 13.66 -4.92 -12.60
N GLY A 302 13.30 -3.70 -13.00
CA GLY A 302 11.92 -3.20 -13.10
C GLY A 302 10.98 -4.04 -13.98
N TYR A 303 11.52 -4.84 -14.91
CA TYR A 303 10.73 -5.82 -15.68
C TYR A 303 10.07 -6.89 -14.77
N LYS A 304 10.62 -7.15 -13.57
CA LYS A 304 10.02 -8.03 -12.56
C LYS A 304 8.80 -7.38 -11.92
N GLY A 305 8.88 -6.09 -11.54
CA GLY A 305 7.75 -5.31 -11.06
C GLY A 305 6.65 -5.18 -12.10
N PHE A 306 7.02 -4.99 -13.38
CA PHE A 306 6.07 -5.01 -14.50
C PHE A 306 5.37 -6.37 -14.65
N GLY A 307 6.12 -7.47 -14.53
CA GLY A 307 5.55 -8.82 -14.52
C GLY A 307 4.56 -9.06 -13.37
N LEU A 308 4.86 -8.57 -12.16
CA LEU A 308 3.95 -8.61 -11.02
C LEU A 308 2.69 -7.76 -11.24
N ALA A 309 2.85 -6.54 -11.79
CA ALA A 309 1.73 -5.66 -12.12
C ALA A 309 0.79 -6.29 -13.17
N MET A 310 1.35 -6.97 -14.18
CA MET A 310 0.61 -7.73 -15.19
C MET A 310 -0.08 -8.98 -14.62
N MET A 311 0.52 -9.68 -13.65
CA MET A 311 -0.12 -10.80 -12.95
C MET A 311 -1.40 -10.35 -12.24
N VAL A 312 -1.34 -9.21 -11.55
CA VAL A 312 -2.52 -8.59 -10.92
C VAL A 312 -3.55 -8.19 -11.98
N GLU A 313 -3.14 -7.59 -13.11
CA GLU A 313 -4.05 -7.24 -14.20
C GLU A 313 -4.77 -8.48 -14.79
N VAL A 314 -4.11 -9.64 -14.82
CA VAL A 314 -4.71 -10.92 -15.23
C VAL A 314 -5.73 -11.44 -14.22
N PHE A 315 -5.44 -11.41 -12.92
CA PHE A 315 -6.38 -11.89 -11.88
C PHE A 315 -7.57 -10.94 -11.66
N CYS A 316 -7.33 -9.64 -11.75
CA CYS A 316 -8.31 -8.60 -11.48
C CYS A 316 -9.09 -8.23 -12.72
N GLY A 317 -8.43 -7.71 -13.76
CA GLY A 317 -9.08 -7.28 -14.99
C GLY A 317 -9.62 -8.46 -15.81
N ILE A 318 -8.71 -9.32 -16.26
CA ILE A 318 -9.03 -10.34 -17.28
C ILE A 318 -9.87 -11.50 -16.71
N LEU A 319 -9.55 -12.00 -15.52
CA LEU A 319 -10.23 -13.16 -14.92
C LEU A 319 -11.58 -12.79 -14.27
N ALA A 320 -11.73 -11.59 -13.69
CA ALA A 320 -13.03 -11.13 -13.20
C ALA A 320 -13.94 -10.59 -14.32
N GLY A 321 -13.36 -10.10 -15.43
CA GLY A 321 -14.10 -9.49 -16.53
C GLY A 321 -14.47 -8.02 -16.30
N SER A 322 -13.67 -7.30 -15.52
CA SER A 322 -13.82 -5.85 -15.27
C SER A 322 -13.11 -5.01 -16.33
N GLN A 323 -13.08 -3.68 -16.17
CA GLN A 323 -12.11 -2.86 -16.91
C GLN A 323 -10.68 -3.22 -16.50
N TYR A 324 -9.78 -3.06 -17.46
CA TYR A 324 -8.34 -3.31 -17.30
C TYR A 324 -7.53 -2.20 -17.99
N SER A 325 -6.31 -1.97 -17.51
CA SER A 325 -5.35 -1.05 -18.14
C SER A 325 -5.97 0.35 -18.40
N LYS A 326 -5.71 0.94 -19.58
CA LYS A 326 -6.25 2.23 -20.04
C LYS A 326 -7.78 2.31 -20.19
N HIS A 327 -8.51 1.20 -20.10
CA HIS A 327 -9.98 1.23 -20.12
C HIS A 327 -10.55 1.73 -18.78
N ILE A 328 -9.84 1.46 -17.68
CA ILE A 328 -10.14 2.03 -16.35
C ILE A 328 -10.02 3.56 -16.42
N ARG A 329 -10.90 4.28 -15.71
CA ARG A 329 -10.88 5.76 -15.68
C ARG A 329 -9.61 6.32 -15.04
N THR A 330 -9.20 7.51 -15.48
CA THR A 330 -8.03 8.22 -14.96
C THR A 330 -8.17 8.54 -13.47
N TRP A 331 -7.07 8.50 -12.72
CA TRP A 331 -7.05 8.75 -11.28
C TRP A 331 -7.67 10.12 -10.92
N ARG A 332 -8.53 10.14 -9.88
CA ARG A 332 -9.36 11.29 -9.44
C ARG A 332 -10.36 11.86 -10.47
N VAL A 333 -10.39 11.37 -11.71
CA VAL A 333 -11.39 11.76 -12.72
C VAL A 333 -12.70 11.00 -12.43
N THR A 334 -13.81 11.71 -12.58
CA THR A 334 -15.16 11.29 -12.19
C THR A 334 -16.11 11.41 -13.38
N ASP A 335 -15.67 10.88 -14.52
CA ASP A 335 -16.35 10.89 -15.83
C ASP A 335 -17.21 9.64 -16.07
N ARG A 336 -16.81 8.51 -15.47
CA ARG A 336 -17.47 7.20 -15.63
C ARG A 336 -17.28 6.32 -14.40
N VAL A 337 -17.98 5.18 -14.36
CA VAL A 337 -17.74 4.12 -13.36
C VAL A 337 -16.29 3.62 -13.43
N ALA A 338 -15.70 3.23 -12.30
CA ALA A 338 -14.33 2.72 -12.32
C ALA A 338 -14.28 1.29 -12.87
N ASP A 339 -15.22 0.45 -12.44
CA ASP A 339 -15.30 -0.99 -12.76
C ASP A 339 -13.93 -1.67 -12.58
N LEU A 340 -13.41 -1.55 -11.36
CA LEU A 340 -12.16 -2.19 -10.95
C LEU A 340 -12.40 -3.68 -10.70
N GLY A 341 -11.40 -4.46 -11.05
CA GLY A 341 -11.33 -5.89 -10.78
C GLY A 341 -10.57 -6.15 -9.49
N GLN A 342 -11.04 -7.12 -8.71
CA GLN A 342 -10.45 -7.51 -7.43
C GLN A 342 -10.35 -9.03 -7.32
N CYS A 343 -9.35 -9.52 -6.59
CA CYS A 343 -9.15 -10.95 -6.36
C CYS A 343 -8.77 -11.19 -4.90
N PHE A 344 -9.41 -12.19 -4.29
CA PHE A 344 -9.29 -12.54 -2.88
C PHE A 344 -9.09 -14.05 -2.78
N VAL A 345 -8.07 -14.47 -2.02
CA VAL A 345 -7.74 -15.89 -1.86
C VAL A 345 -7.54 -16.20 -0.39
N ALA A 346 -8.15 -17.28 0.08
CA ALA A 346 -7.84 -17.87 1.37
C ALA A 346 -7.34 -19.31 1.16
N ILE A 347 -6.33 -19.72 1.92
CA ILE A 347 -5.77 -21.07 1.88
C ILE A 347 -5.63 -21.58 3.31
N ASN A 348 -6.23 -22.74 3.59
CA ASN A 348 -6.20 -23.39 4.90
C ASN A 348 -4.91 -24.25 5.04
N PRO A 349 -3.94 -23.88 5.90
CA PRO A 349 -2.68 -24.61 6.02
C PRO A 349 -2.83 -26.04 6.56
N ALA A 350 -3.93 -26.34 7.26
CA ALA A 350 -4.19 -27.69 7.79
C ALA A 350 -4.47 -28.74 6.70
N CYS A 351 -4.79 -28.31 5.47
CA CYS A 351 -4.93 -29.18 4.31
C CYS A 351 -3.57 -29.56 3.66
N PHE A 352 -2.44 -29.09 4.20
CA PHE A 352 -1.10 -29.29 3.67
C PHE A 352 -0.16 -29.90 4.75
N ALA A 353 1.14 -29.60 4.68
CA ALA A 353 2.12 -30.19 5.60
C ALA A 353 1.97 -29.66 7.04
N PRO A 354 1.87 -30.54 8.07
CA PRO A 354 1.66 -30.14 9.47
C PRO A 354 2.84 -29.30 10.01
N GLY A 355 2.63 -28.60 11.14
CA GLY A 355 3.63 -27.72 11.73
C GLY A 355 3.88 -26.42 10.94
N PHE A 356 2.84 -25.89 10.29
CA PHE A 356 2.93 -24.68 9.47
C PHE A 356 3.34 -23.45 10.30
N LYS A 357 2.62 -23.19 11.41
CA LYS A 357 2.89 -22.04 12.29
C LYS A 357 4.28 -22.08 12.91
N ASP A 358 4.77 -23.27 13.25
CA ASP A 358 6.10 -23.45 13.83
C ASP A 358 7.20 -23.05 12.84
N ARG A 359 7.12 -23.55 11.59
CA ARG A 359 8.02 -23.13 10.50
C ARG A 359 7.89 -21.65 10.15
N MET A 360 6.69 -21.07 10.26
CA MET A 360 6.50 -19.64 10.05
C MET A 360 7.17 -18.83 11.17
N SER A 361 6.95 -19.17 12.44
CA SER A 361 7.62 -18.53 13.58
C SER A 361 9.14 -18.65 13.53
N ASP A 362 9.67 -19.81 13.13
CA ASP A 362 11.10 -20.01 12.90
C ASP A 362 11.62 -19.10 11.78
N LEU A 363 10.97 -19.10 10.61
CA LEU A 363 11.33 -18.24 9.48
C LEU A 363 11.35 -16.75 9.83
N LEU A 364 10.34 -16.26 10.56
CA LEU A 364 10.28 -14.86 10.99
C LEU A 364 11.35 -14.54 12.04
N SER A 365 11.61 -15.46 12.97
CA SER A 365 12.64 -15.28 14.01
C SER A 365 14.05 -15.30 13.41
N LEU A 366 14.33 -16.22 12.48
CA LEU A 366 15.61 -16.35 11.78
C LEU A 366 16.01 -15.02 11.13
N HIS A 367 15.08 -14.36 10.43
CA HIS A 367 15.35 -13.08 9.77
C HIS A 367 15.51 -11.92 10.76
N ARG A 368 14.61 -11.78 11.76
CA ARG A 368 14.71 -10.71 12.77
C ARG A 368 15.98 -10.79 13.63
N ASN A 369 16.56 -12.00 13.77
CA ASN A 369 17.76 -12.26 14.58
C ASN A 369 19.08 -12.18 13.79
N LEU A 370 19.05 -11.82 12.49
CA LEU A 370 20.27 -11.57 11.72
C LEU A 370 21.00 -10.31 12.23
N GLU A 371 22.34 -10.31 12.13
CA GLU A 371 23.14 -9.13 12.41
C GLU A 371 22.82 -8.01 11.39
N PRO A 372 22.40 -6.82 11.83
CA PRO A 372 22.03 -5.74 10.92
C PRO A 372 23.27 -5.10 10.28
N SER A 373 23.18 -4.79 8.99
CA SER A 373 24.26 -4.11 8.25
C SER A 373 24.58 -2.69 8.75
N GLU A 374 23.63 -2.06 9.46
CA GLU A 374 23.80 -0.75 10.08
C GLU A 374 23.43 -0.81 11.57
N PRO A 375 24.35 -0.46 12.50
CA PRO A 375 24.07 -0.45 13.94
C PRO A 375 22.88 0.45 14.29
N GLY A 376 21.81 -0.15 14.82
CA GLY A 376 20.57 0.54 15.20
C GLY A 376 19.43 0.45 14.17
N ALA A 377 19.65 -0.13 13.00
CA ALA A 377 18.61 -0.45 12.01
C ALA A 377 18.36 -1.97 11.96
N PRO A 378 17.51 -2.54 12.83
CA PRO A 378 17.30 -3.98 12.91
C PRO A 378 16.64 -4.54 11.64
N VAL A 379 16.89 -5.82 11.34
CA VAL A 379 16.22 -6.51 10.23
C VAL A 379 14.74 -6.70 10.59
N LEU A 380 13.86 -6.15 9.76
CA LEU A 380 12.40 -6.22 9.90
C LEU A 380 11.82 -7.22 8.91
N ILE A 381 10.73 -7.91 9.31
CA ILE A 381 9.93 -8.73 8.38
C ILE A 381 8.62 -8.00 8.00
N PRO A 382 7.97 -8.36 6.87
CA PRO A 382 6.74 -7.70 6.44
C PRO A 382 5.65 -7.72 7.53
N GLY A 383 5.14 -6.53 7.88
CA GLY A 383 4.17 -6.31 8.95
C GLY A 383 4.76 -5.70 10.23
N ASP A 384 6.09 -5.73 10.42
CA ASP A 384 6.72 -5.11 11.59
C ASP A 384 6.60 -3.57 11.64
N PRO A 385 6.77 -2.82 10.52
CA PRO A 385 6.52 -1.37 10.52
C PRO A 385 5.08 -1.02 10.90
N GLU A 386 4.11 -1.76 10.39
CA GLU A 386 2.68 -1.55 10.62
C GLU A 386 2.30 -1.91 12.06
N ARG A 387 2.82 -3.02 12.60
CA ARG A 387 2.70 -3.38 14.02
C ARG A 387 3.28 -2.28 14.93
N SER A 388 4.44 -1.73 14.57
CA SER A 388 5.05 -0.61 15.30
C SER A 388 4.15 0.63 15.27
N ASN A 389 3.59 1.01 14.10
CA ASN A 389 2.70 2.17 14.01
C ASN A 389 1.38 1.97 14.78
N ILE A 390 0.76 0.78 14.72
CA ILE A 390 -0.41 0.45 15.54
C ILE A 390 -0.09 0.61 17.03
N GLN A 391 1.07 0.13 17.48
CA GLN A 391 1.47 0.26 18.87
C GLN A 391 1.79 1.71 19.26
N ASN A 392 2.35 2.52 18.37
CA ASN A 392 2.53 3.95 18.57
C ASN A 392 1.17 4.67 18.75
N CYS A 393 0.18 4.38 17.90
CA CYS A 393 -1.18 4.93 18.04
C CYS A 393 -1.84 4.53 19.37
N ARG A 394 -1.64 3.28 19.82
CA ARG A 394 -2.10 2.83 21.15
C ARG A 394 -1.42 3.59 22.29
N THR A 395 -0.09 3.71 22.26
CA THR A 395 0.71 4.39 23.29
C THR A 395 0.39 5.89 23.38
N LEU A 396 0.15 6.56 22.24
CA LEU A 396 -0.27 7.96 22.20
C LEU A 396 -1.75 8.15 22.63
N GLY A 397 -2.56 7.10 22.50
CA GLY A 397 -3.99 7.13 22.78
C GLY A 397 -4.82 7.74 21.65
N GLY A 398 -4.31 7.73 20.42
CA GLY A 398 -4.94 8.36 19.25
C GLY A 398 -4.07 8.20 18.00
N ILE A 399 -4.63 8.54 16.84
CA ILE A 399 -3.93 8.52 15.56
C ILE A 399 -3.24 9.89 15.36
N PRO A 400 -1.93 9.93 15.08
CA PRO A 400 -1.21 11.17 14.82
C PRO A 400 -1.35 11.60 13.36
N TYR A 401 -2.07 12.70 13.12
CA TYR A 401 -2.23 13.30 11.79
C TYR A 401 -1.36 14.54 11.62
N ASP A 402 -1.07 14.89 10.37
CA ASP A 402 -0.64 16.24 10.00
C ASP A 402 -1.85 17.21 10.10
N ILE A 403 -1.64 18.39 10.67
CA ILE A 403 -2.71 19.36 10.89
C ILE A 403 -3.37 19.81 9.57
N GLU A 404 -2.63 19.79 8.46
CA GLU A 404 -3.14 20.23 7.15
C GLU A 404 -4.14 19.22 6.57
N VAL A 405 -4.01 17.93 6.89
CA VAL A 405 -5.00 16.89 6.54
C VAL A 405 -6.31 17.09 7.32
N VAL A 406 -6.21 17.30 8.65
CA VAL A 406 -7.40 17.53 9.50
C VAL A 406 -8.10 18.84 9.13
N ASN A 407 -7.35 19.91 8.84
CA ASN A 407 -7.92 21.17 8.36
C ASN A 407 -8.61 21.03 6.99
N HIS A 408 -8.03 20.30 6.05
CA HIS A 408 -8.66 20.02 4.75
C HIS A 408 -9.98 19.26 4.93
N MET A 409 -9.96 18.17 5.70
CA MET A 409 -11.12 17.33 5.97
C MET A 409 -12.23 18.08 6.72
N ASN A 410 -11.89 18.86 7.75
CA ASN A 410 -12.84 19.71 8.47
C ASN A 410 -13.43 20.83 7.58
N ASN A 411 -12.66 21.38 6.64
CA ASN A 411 -13.19 22.35 5.68
C ASN A 411 -14.09 21.69 4.62
N PHE A 412 -13.79 20.45 4.23
CA PHE A 412 -14.63 19.65 3.34
C PHE A 412 -15.96 19.25 4.01
N ALA A 413 -15.92 18.82 5.27
CA ALA A 413 -17.08 18.40 6.07
C ALA A 413 -18.11 19.51 6.32
N LYS A 414 -17.69 20.79 6.37
CA LYS A 414 -18.60 21.95 6.49
C LYS A 414 -19.65 22.01 5.38
N ASN A 415 -19.35 21.52 4.18
CA ASN A 415 -20.30 21.48 3.05
C ASN A 415 -21.50 20.54 3.32
N PHE A 416 -21.38 19.68 4.34
CA PHE A 416 -22.38 18.69 4.73
C PHE A 416 -22.96 18.95 6.13
N GLY A 417 -22.57 20.07 6.78
CA GLY A 417 -23.02 20.39 8.13
C GLY A 417 -22.49 19.46 9.23
N ILE A 418 -21.39 18.74 8.98
CA ILE A 418 -20.79 17.80 9.94
C ILE A 418 -19.80 18.52 10.84
N GLU A 419 -19.89 18.25 12.14
CA GLU A 419 -18.99 18.78 13.18
C GLU A 419 -17.53 18.40 12.91
N PRO A 420 -16.56 19.29 13.22
CA PRO A 420 -15.15 19.07 12.91
C PRO A 420 -14.49 18.04 13.83
N LEU A 421 -13.52 17.30 13.29
CA LEU A 421 -12.55 16.55 14.09
C LEU A 421 -11.74 17.53 14.95
N LEU A 422 -11.74 17.31 16.27
CA LEU A 422 -11.02 18.13 17.24
C LEU A 422 -9.76 17.39 17.75
N PRO A 423 -8.61 18.08 17.92
CA PRO A 423 -7.45 17.49 18.56
C PRO A 423 -7.73 17.04 20.00
N VAL A 424 -7.23 15.84 20.35
CA VAL A 424 -7.12 15.40 21.74
C VAL A 424 -6.26 16.40 22.51
N ASN A 425 -6.65 16.72 23.75
CA ASN A 425 -5.92 17.61 24.67
C ASN A 425 -4.61 17.00 25.22
N ARG A 426 -3.77 16.43 24.35
CA ARG A 426 -2.44 15.86 24.63
C ARG A 426 -1.44 16.33 23.57
N PRO A 427 -0.25 16.80 23.94
CA PRO A 427 0.76 17.22 22.97
C PRO A 427 1.28 16.03 22.17
N VAL A 428 1.42 16.19 20.86
CA VAL A 428 2.18 15.26 20.02
C VAL A 428 3.68 15.53 20.21
N PRO A 429 4.53 14.53 20.45
CA PRO A 429 5.98 14.73 20.38
C PRO A 429 6.39 15.24 18.99
N GLU A 430 7.08 16.38 18.93
CA GLU A 430 7.53 16.98 17.65
C GLU A 430 8.44 16.04 16.85
N GLN A 431 9.17 15.17 17.55
CA GLN A 431 9.88 14.05 16.99
C GLN A 431 9.18 12.75 17.41
N MET A 432 8.60 12.04 16.43
CA MET A 432 8.38 10.60 16.60
C MET A 432 9.75 9.91 16.80
N PRO A 433 9.86 8.85 17.60
CA PRO A 433 11.05 8.04 17.63
C PRO A 433 11.39 7.57 16.21
N LYS A 434 12.65 7.75 15.78
CA LYS A 434 13.21 6.88 14.74
C LYS A 434 13.06 5.46 15.26
N GLN A 435 12.40 4.59 14.47
CA GLN A 435 12.02 3.19 14.77
C GLN A 435 12.51 2.69 16.13
N MET A 436 11.63 2.65 17.13
CA MET A 436 11.98 2.11 18.45
C MET A 436 12.60 0.72 18.28
N PRO A 437 13.83 0.46 18.76
CA PRO A 437 14.44 -0.86 18.68
C PRO A 437 13.52 -1.90 19.33
N GLY A 438 13.32 -3.04 18.67
CA GLY A 438 12.34 -4.07 19.03
C GLY A 438 12.67 -4.87 20.29
N GLN A 439 12.91 -4.22 21.42
CA GLN A 439 12.93 -4.88 22.73
C GLN A 439 11.50 -5.08 23.22
N MET A 440 10.97 -6.28 23.05
CA MET A 440 9.78 -6.71 23.79
C MET A 440 10.06 -6.63 25.29
N PRO A 441 9.07 -6.27 26.13
CA PRO A 441 9.20 -6.42 27.57
C PRO A 441 9.52 -7.88 27.91
N LYS A 442 10.51 -8.11 28.78
CA LYS A 442 10.70 -9.43 29.38
C LYS A 442 9.44 -9.78 30.18
N GLN A 443 8.95 -11.00 30.01
CA GLN A 443 7.70 -11.47 30.64
C GLN A 443 7.71 -11.22 32.15
N MET A 444 6.60 -10.67 32.67
CA MET A 444 6.35 -10.67 34.11
C MET A 444 6.07 -12.11 34.57
N PRO A 445 6.60 -12.58 35.72
CA PRO A 445 6.28 -13.91 36.21
C PRO A 445 4.87 -13.95 36.81
N GLU A 446 3.92 -14.57 36.11
CA GLU A 446 2.61 -14.88 36.68
C GLU A 446 2.72 -16.03 37.69
N GLN A 447 2.76 -15.68 38.98
CA GLN A 447 2.54 -16.64 40.06
C GLN A 447 1.02 -16.77 40.32
N MET A 448 0.41 -17.84 39.80
CA MET A 448 -0.92 -18.28 40.28
C MET A 448 -0.76 -19.36 41.37
N PRO A 449 -1.59 -19.36 42.43
CA PRO A 449 -1.55 -20.40 43.47
C PRO A 449 -1.93 -21.79 42.96
N LYS A 450 -1.47 -22.83 43.67
CA LYS A 450 -1.82 -24.24 43.40
C LYS A 450 -2.84 -24.76 44.43
N GLN A 451 -3.48 -25.88 44.06
CA GLN A 451 -4.27 -26.81 44.93
C GLN A 451 -5.69 -26.33 45.32
N MET A 452 -6.70 -27.21 45.49
CA MET A 452 -6.75 -28.69 45.42
C MET A 452 -8.10 -29.21 44.81
N PRO A 453 -8.53 -30.51 44.84
CA PRO A 453 -9.09 -31.14 43.63
C PRO A 453 -10.52 -31.73 43.77
N GLY A 454 -11.03 -32.30 42.68
CA GLY A 454 -12.18 -33.21 42.66
C GLY A 454 -12.01 -34.33 41.61
N GLN A 455 -12.34 -35.57 41.96
CA GLN A 455 -12.38 -36.76 41.09
C GLN A 455 -13.83 -36.93 40.57
N MET A 456 -14.14 -37.46 39.38
CA MET A 456 -14.16 -38.87 38.92
C MET A 456 -14.95 -38.91 37.57
N PRO A 457 -15.08 -40.04 36.86
CA PRO A 457 -14.06 -40.93 36.30
C PRO A 457 -14.23 -41.05 34.76
N GLU A 458 -13.66 -42.08 34.13
CA GLU A 458 -13.65 -42.29 32.67
C GLU A 458 -14.42 -43.57 32.25
N GLN A 459 -14.70 -43.73 30.94
CA GLN A 459 -15.17 -44.96 30.24
C GLN A 459 -16.67 -45.26 30.40
N THR A 460 -17.40 -45.87 29.45
CA THR A 460 -17.03 -46.61 28.20
C THR A 460 -18.14 -46.41 27.13
N PRO A 461 -17.93 -46.66 25.82
CA PRO A 461 -18.90 -46.30 24.76
C PRO A 461 -20.01 -47.33 24.54
N LEU A 462 -21.16 -46.88 24.00
CA LEU A 462 -22.30 -47.72 23.62
C LEU A 462 -22.22 -48.23 22.17
N GLN A 463 -22.78 -49.42 21.95
CA GLN A 463 -22.92 -50.06 20.64
C GLN A 463 -24.14 -49.49 19.89
N ASN A 464 -24.05 -49.39 18.56
CA ASN A 464 -25.19 -49.17 17.68
C ASN A 464 -25.41 -50.43 16.83
N ASP A 465 -26.42 -51.23 17.18
CA ASP A 465 -26.93 -52.27 16.30
C ASP A 465 -27.82 -51.67 15.21
N ASN A 466 -27.67 -52.14 13.97
CA ASN A 466 -28.67 -51.92 12.92
C ASN A 466 -28.59 -53.03 11.86
N PRO A 467 -29.63 -53.87 11.67
CA PRO A 467 -29.52 -55.09 10.87
C PRO A 467 -29.81 -54.91 9.37
N SER A 468 -28.98 -55.54 8.55
CA SER A 468 -29.23 -55.89 7.15
C SER A 468 -28.53 -57.23 6.87
N GLU A 469 -28.96 -58.12 5.98
CA GLU A 469 -30.00 -58.10 4.93
C GLU A 469 -30.78 -59.44 4.93
N ALA A 470 -31.78 -59.61 4.05
CA ALA A 470 -31.73 -60.63 2.97
C ALA A 470 -33.08 -60.87 2.25
N ARG A 471 -32.99 -61.21 0.95
CA ARG A 471 -34.06 -61.72 0.03
C ARG A 471 -35.10 -60.67 -0.41
N GLY A 472 -35.54 -60.65 -1.68
CA GLY A 472 -35.13 -61.44 -2.84
C GLY A 472 -35.96 -61.16 -4.10
N ARG A 473 -35.50 -61.70 -5.24
CA ARG A 473 -36.06 -61.64 -6.61
C ARG A 473 -37.59 -61.42 -6.73
N VAL A 474 -38.00 -60.46 -7.58
CA VAL A 474 -38.54 -60.71 -8.93
C VAL A 474 -37.90 -59.70 -9.89
#